data_AF-A0A2N0WET5-F1
#
_entry.id   AF-A0A2N0WET5-F1
#
_cell.length_a   1.000
_cell.length_b   1.000
_cell.length_c   1.000
_cell.angle_alpha   90.00
_cell.angle_beta   90.00
_cell.angle_gamma   90.00
#
_symmetry.space_group_name_H-M   'P 1'
#
loop_
_entity.id
_entity.type
_entity.pdbx_description
1 polymer ?
#
loop_
_entity_poly.entity_id
_entity_poly.type
_entity_poly.pdbx_seq_one_letter_code
_entity_poly.pdbx_strand_id
1 'polypeptide(L)' 'MKISSLEPQPILTSWTTEQDCFLIENSSLSIEELRVHLPYTEDEIRVRKSLLGLVRRQRQMNRM' A
#
# COMPACT_ATOMS: atom_id res chain seq x y z
N MET A 1 -32.80 15.93 17.60
CA MET A 1 -31.71 15.82 16.61
C MET A 1 -30.41 15.80 17.39
N LYS A 2 -29.69 14.67 17.42
CA LYS A 2 -28.46 14.51 18.20
C LYS A 2 -27.35 14.22 17.19
N ILE A 3 -26.53 15.22 16.92
CA ILE A 3 -25.36 15.09 16.05
C ILE A 3 -24.34 14.31 16.87
N SER A 4 -24.28 13.00 16.63
CA SER A 4 -23.21 12.15 17.11
C SER A 4 -21.93 12.56 16.41
N SER A 5 -21.01 13.09 17.20
CA SER A 5 -19.59 13.30 16.93
C SER A 5 -19.03 12.24 15.98
N LEU A 6 -18.71 12.66 14.76
CA LEU A 6 -17.86 11.89 13.85
C LEU A 6 -16.44 12.01 14.38
N GLU A 7 -16.09 11.16 15.34
CA GLU A 7 -14.69 10.85 15.60
C GLU A 7 -14.06 10.46 14.24
N PRO A 8 -12.91 11.04 13.84
CA PRO A 8 -12.21 10.59 12.66
C PRO A 8 -11.74 9.18 12.97
N GLN A 9 -12.53 8.18 12.54
CA GLN A 9 -12.08 6.81 12.61
C GLN A 9 -10.75 6.78 11.87
N PRO A 10 -9.64 6.38 12.52
CA PRO A 10 -8.44 6.08 11.77
C PRO A 10 -8.93 5.02 10.79
N ILE A 11 -8.82 5.31 9.50
CA ILE A 11 -8.99 4.31 8.46
C ILE A 11 -7.92 3.28 8.82
N LEU A 12 -8.30 2.27 9.61
CA LEU A 12 -7.45 1.19 10.04
C LEU A 12 -7.08 0.52 8.74
N THR A 13 -5.95 0.95 8.17
CA THR A 13 -5.46 0.36 6.94
C THR A 13 -5.27 -1.10 7.30
N SER A 14 -6.02 -2.00 6.67
CA SER A 14 -6.03 -3.45 6.96
C SER A 14 -4.67 -4.12 6.75
N TRP A 15 -3.67 -3.35 6.36
CA TRP A 15 -2.30 -3.73 6.11
C TRP A 15 -1.57 -3.91 7.43
N THR A 16 -1.04 -5.11 7.63
CA THR A 16 -0.12 -5.44 8.71
C THR A 16 1.29 -5.00 8.35
N THR A 17 2.13 -4.86 9.38
CA THR A 17 3.56 -4.61 9.20
C THR A 17 4.22 -5.67 8.30
N GLU A 18 3.84 -6.94 8.43
CA GLU A 18 4.38 -8.03 7.60
C GLU A 18 4.03 -7.85 6.12
N GLN A 19 2.80 -7.42 5.82
CA GLN A 19 2.38 -7.16 4.43
C GLN A 19 3.09 -5.95 3.85
N ASP A 20 3.34 -4.92 4.65
CA ASP A 20 4.16 -3.78 4.25
C ASP A 20 5.62 -4.20 3.99
N CYS A 21 6.22 -5.00 4.88
CA CYS A 21 7.56 -5.56 4.67
C CYS A 21 7.63 -6.36 3.38
N PHE A 22 6.68 -7.28 3.16
CA PHE A 22 6.59 -8.06 1.92
C PHE A 22 6.51 -7.16 0.69
N LEU A 23 5.67 -6.12 0.72
CA LEU A 23 5.51 -5.19 -0.41
C LEU A 23 6.77 -4.35 -0.68
N ILE A 24 7.53 -3.98 0.35
CA ILE A 24 8.81 -3.26 0.22
C ILE A 24 9.88 -4.17 -0.41
N GLU A 25 10.05 -5.36 0.15
CA GLU A 25 11.04 -6.35 -0.30
C GLU A 25 10.79 -6.79 -1.74
N ASN A 26 9.52 -6.95 -2.11
CA ASN A 26 9.07 -7.41 -3.42
C ASN A 26 8.54 -6.27 -4.30
N SER A 27 8.99 -5.03 -4.06
CA SER A 27 8.45 -3.84 -4.73
C SER A 27 8.61 -3.83 -6.25
N SER A 28 9.60 -4.57 -6.77
CA SER A 28 9.89 -4.79 -8.18
C SER A 28 8.94 -5.78 -8.86
N LEU A 29 8.23 -6.63 -8.10
CA LEU A 29 7.25 -7.55 -8.66
C LEU A 29 6.09 -6.79 -9.30
N SER A 30 5.50 -7.41 -10.32
CA SER A 30 4.27 -6.94 -10.94
C SER A 30 3.13 -6.96 -9.92
N ILE A 31 2.09 -6.17 -10.17
CA ILE A 31 0.93 -6.16 -9.27
C ILE A 31 0.23 -7.53 -9.28
N GLU A 32 0.22 -8.22 -10.42
CA GLU A 32 -0.39 -9.55 -10.52
C GLU A 32 0.33 -10.57 -9.62
N GLU A 33 1.66 -10.59 -9.60
CA GLU A 33 2.44 -11.44 -8.70
C GLU A 33 2.22 -11.08 -7.24
N LEU A 34 2.12 -9.79 -6.92
CA LEU A 34 1.84 -9.34 -5.55
C LEU A 34 0.46 -9.77 -5.06
N ARG A 35 -0.54 -9.80 -5.95
CA ARG A 35 -1.91 -10.24 -5.64
C ARG A 35 -2.04 -11.73 -5.35
N VAL A 36 -1.07 -12.55 -5.77
CA VAL A 36 -1.03 -13.97 -5.37
C VAL A 36 -0.75 -14.11 -3.88
N HIS A 37 0.03 -13.20 -3.30
CA HIS A 37 0.46 -13.25 -1.91
C HIS A 37 -0.31 -12.32 -0.98
N LEU A 38 -0.89 -11.25 -1.53
CA LEU A 38 -1.58 -10.23 -0.77
C LEU A 38 -3.09 -10.27 -1.09
N PRO A 39 -3.97 -10.30 -0.08
CA PRO A 39 -5.41 -10.34 -0.27
C PRO A 39 -5.98 -8.94 -0.58
N TYR A 40 -5.36 -8.22 -1.52
CA TYR A 40 -5.72 -6.85 -1.90
C TYR A 40 -5.93 -6.73 -3.41
N THR A 41 -6.73 -5.74 -3.78
CA THR A 41 -6.93 -5.35 -5.17
C THR A 41 -5.69 -4.63 -5.72
N GLU A 42 -5.62 -4.56 -7.05
CA GLU A 42 -4.55 -3.83 -7.74
C GLU A 42 -4.47 -2.36 -7.29
N ASP A 43 -5.61 -1.70 -7.14
CA ASP A 43 -5.67 -0.30 -6.71
C ASP A 43 -5.20 -0.11 -5.27
N GLU A 44 -5.59 -0.99 -4.35
CA GLU A 44 -5.11 -0.96 -2.97
C GLU A 44 -3.59 -1.13 -2.90
N ILE A 45 -3.03 -2.04 -3.68
CA ILE A 45 -1.58 -2.26 -3.77
C ILE A 45 -0.87 -1.01 -4.35
N ARG A 46 -1.44 -0.37 -5.38
CA ARG A 46 -0.89 0.88 -5.95
C ARG A 46 -0.89 2.03 -4.96
N VAL A 47 -2.00 2.20 -4.24
CA VAL A 47 -2.13 3.21 -3.18
C VAL A 47 -1.10 2.93 -2.10
N ARG A 48 -0.98 1.67 -1.64
CA ARG A 48 0.00 1.32 -0.61
C ARG A 48 1.44 1.52 -1.07
N LYS A 49 1.80 1.11 -2.29
CA LYS A 49 3.13 1.39 -2.89
C LYS A 49 3.44 2.89 -2.93
N SER A 50 2.42 3.72 -3.18
CA SER A 50 2.57 5.18 -3.18
C SER A 50 2.77 5.75 -1.78
N LEU A 51 2.01 5.25 -0.78
CA LEU A 51 2.15 5.63 0.63
C LEU A 51 3.51 5.22 1.21
N LEU A 52 4.02 4.05 0.84
CA LEU A 52 5.35 3.56 1.23
C LEU A 52 6.50 4.23 0.44
N GLY A 53 6.20 5.14 -0.50
CA GLY A 53 7.20 5.85 -1.28
C GLY A 53 7.94 5.01 -2.34
N LEU A 54 7.49 3.77 -2.58
CA LEU A 54 8.13 2.82 -3.50
C LEU A 54 8.07 3.29 -4.97
N VAL A 55 6.99 4.00 -5.34
CA VAL A 55 6.80 4.54 -6.71
C VAL A 55 7.79 5.67 -7.03
N ARG A 56 8.21 6.45 -6.02
CA ARG A 56 9.20 7.53 -6.20
C ARG A 56 10.61 6.96 -6.37
N ARG A 57 10.92 5.86 -5.66
CA ARG A 57 12.23 5.20 -5.73
C ARG A 57 12.51 4.59 -7.09
N GLN A 58 11.50 4.01 -7.76
CA GLN A 58 11.67 3.38 -9.07
C GLN A 58 12.13 4.37 -10.16
N ARG A 59 11.65 5.63 -10.14
CA ARG A 59 12.03 6.65 -11.12
C ARG A 59 13.47 7.16 -10.94
N GLN A 60 14.01 7.10 -9.72
CA GLN A 60 15.37 7.52 -9.45
C GLN A 60 16.39 6.43 -9.83
N MET A 61 16.04 5.15 -9.63
CA MET A 61 16.91 4.02 -10.05
C MET A 61 16.98 3.87 -11.58
N ASN A 62 15.95 4.24 -12.34
CA ASN A 62 15.97 4.22 -13.81
C ASN A 62 16.74 5.40 -14.45
N ARG A 63 17.33 6.30 -13.65
CA ARG A 63 18.12 7.46 -14.11
C ARG A 63 19.61 7.36 -13.78
N MET A 64 20.05 6.25 -13.22
CA MET A 64 21.47 5.92 -13.02
C MET A 64 21.90 4.89 -14.07
#